data_AF-A0A954RWV6-F1
#
_entry.id   AF-A0A954RWV6-F1
#
_cell.length_a   1.000
_cell.length_b   1.000
_cell.length_c   1.000
_cell.angle_alpha   90.00
_cell.angle_beta   90.00
_cell.angle_gamma   90.00
#
_symmetry.space_group_name_H-M   'P 1'
#
loop_
_entity.id
_entity.type
_entity.pdbx_description
1 polymer ?
#
loop_
_entity_poly.entity_id
_entity_poly.type
_entity_poly.pdbx_seq_one_letter_code
_entity_poly.pdbx_strand_id
1 'polypeptide(L)'
;DHAGHDHSSPETIAPIEAPPFPLSPRGPEIEPPPFDEFTGSREVGGGQGTNSGFFDSLFPSSPSSERPIESGVRPVNGTRESAANLRAEREKLLGEVAGVLADQPAARQTIIDEIEKSLAGLPDQIKLSVVKDWYTDLLVFDPNADPDRSTDLSTPFDTRILRQLQINNVPLSSLSSALQNRLQNTRQ
;
A
#
# COMPACT_ATOMS: atom_id res chain seq x y z
N ASP A 1 37.46 38.27 -44.52
CA ASP A 1 36.74 37.02 -44.81
C ASP A 1 37.56 35.81 -44.41
N HIS A 2 37.25 35.16 -43.28
CA HIS A 2 37.51 33.73 -43.06
C HIS A 2 36.34 33.20 -42.24
N ALA A 3 35.50 32.43 -42.93
CA ALA A 3 34.28 31.81 -42.47
C ALA A 3 34.57 30.54 -41.66
N GLY A 4 33.56 30.09 -40.90
CA GLY A 4 33.49 28.70 -40.42
C GLY A 4 33.33 28.55 -38.91
N HIS A 5 32.31 29.18 -38.34
CA HIS A 5 31.70 28.71 -37.09
C HIS A 5 30.75 27.55 -37.39
N ASP A 6 30.58 26.72 -36.38
CA ASP A 6 29.51 25.73 -36.20
C ASP A 6 29.65 24.38 -36.90
N HIS A 7 29.94 23.35 -36.10
CA HIS A 7 29.23 22.07 -36.14
C HIS A 7 29.36 21.43 -34.74
N SER A 8 28.46 21.80 -33.85
CA SER A 8 28.16 20.99 -32.65
C SER A 8 27.49 19.70 -33.10
N SER A 9 28.15 18.56 -32.86
CA SER A 9 27.56 17.23 -33.02
C SER A 9 26.38 17.06 -32.04
N PRO A 10 25.20 16.60 -32.47
CA PRO A 10 24.21 16.11 -31.53
C PRO A 10 24.66 14.73 -31.03
N GLU A 11 24.93 14.63 -29.72
CA GLU A 11 25.07 13.35 -29.05
C GLU A 11 23.82 12.50 -29.29
N THR A 12 24.06 11.33 -29.86
CA THR A 12 23.07 10.28 -30.08
C THR A 12 22.62 9.77 -28.73
N ILE A 13 21.41 10.14 -28.31
CA ILE A 13 20.74 9.54 -27.15
C ILE A 13 20.44 8.09 -27.51
N ALA A 14 21.19 7.17 -26.91
CA ALA A 14 20.89 5.75 -26.97
C ALA A 14 19.50 5.49 -26.33
N PRO A 15 18.67 4.61 -26.90
CA PRO A 15 17.40 4.24 -26.28
C PRO A 15 17.67 3.56 -24.94
N ILE A 16 16.97 4.01 -23.89
CA ILE A 16 16.94 3.35 -22.59
C ILE A 16 16.26 1.99 -22.79
N GLU A 17 17.06 0.94 -22.84
CA GLU A 17 16.63 -0.44 -22.88
C GLU A 17 15.97 -0.76 -21.53
N ALA A 18 14.64 -0.81 -21.51
CA ALA A 18 13.89 -1.27 -20.35
C ALA A 18 14.26 -2.73 -20.05
N PRO A 19 14.42 -3.13 -18.78
CA PRO A 19 14.70 -4.52 -18.45
C PRO A 19 13.58 -5.43 -18.97
N PRO A 20 13.91 -6.62 -19.51
CA PRO A 20 12.90 -7.58 -19.93
C PRO A 20 12.19 -8.12 -18.69
N PHE A 21 10.96 -7.64 -18.45
CA PHE A 21 10.04 -8.37 -17.60
C PHE A 21 9.77 -9.74 -18.25
N PRO A 22 9.78 -10.84 -17.48
CA PRO A 22 9.38 -12.12 -18.03
C PRO A 22 7.92 -12.02 -18.49
N LEU A 23 7.71 -12.17 -19.80
CA LEU A 23 6.39 -12.44 -20.36
C LEU A 23 5.90 -13.74 -19.73
N SER A 24 4.92 -13.63 -18.83
CA SER A 24 4.18 -14.80 -18.36
C SER A 24 3.66 -15.58 -19.56
N PRO A 25 3.74 -16.92 -19.55
CA PRO A 25 3.30 -17.74 -20.67
C PRO A 25 1.82 -17.50 -20.94
N ARG A 26 1.50 -17.22 -22.21
CA ARG A 26 0.13 -17.31 -22.75
C ARG A 26 -0.46 -18.65 -22.32
N GLY A 27 -1.45 -18.60 -21.43
CA GLY A 27 -2.29 -19.75 -21.15
C GLY A 27 -2.99 -20.24 -22.42
N PRO A 28 -3.41 -21.52 -22.45
CA PRO A 28 -4.00 -22.10 -23.64
C PRO A 28 -5.25 -21.33 -24.07
N GLU A 29 -5.29 -21.01 -25.35
CA GLU A 29 -6.41 -20.46 -26.09
C GLU A 29 -7.61 -21.41 -25.93
N ILE A 30 -8.58 -21.01 -25.10
CA ILE A 30 -9.82 -21.75 -24.93
C ILE A 30 -10.71 -21.40 -26.14
N GLU A 31 -10.74 -22.27 -27.13
CA GLU A 31 -11.78 -22.24 -28.16
C GLU A 31 -13.17 -22.33 -27.49
N PRO A 32 -14.12 -21.45 -27.84
CA PRO A 32 -15.49 -21.60 -27.36
C PRO A 32 -16.12 -22.85 -28.01
N PRO A 33 -16.76 -23.74 -27.24
CA PRO A 33 -17.43 -24.90 -27.81
C PRO A 33 -18.67 -24.49 -28.62
N PRO A 34 -19.08 -25.32 -29.60
CA PRO A 34 -20.27 -25.07 -30.39
C PRO A 34 -21.52 -25.14 -29.52
N PHE A 35 -22.45 -24.24 -29.82
CA PHE A 35 -23.77 -24.17 -29.22
C PHE A 35 -24.56 -25.42 -29.60
N ASP A 36 -24.85 -26.27 -28.61
CA ASP A 36 -25.85 -27.32 -28.76
C ASP A 36 -26.85 -27.28 -27.60
N GLU A 37 -28.08 -27.52 -28.01
CA GLU A 37 -29.31 -27.41 -27.27
C GLU A 37 -29.43 -28.51 -26.19
N PHE A 38 -30.46 -28.35 -25.35
CA PHE A 38 -31.19 -29.43 -24.66
C PHE A 38 -30.93 -29.72 -23.16
N THR A 39 -31.93 -29.27 -22.38
CA THR A 39 -32.59 -29.85 -21.19
C THR A 39 -31.85 -30.80 -20.24
N GLY A 40 -32.09 -30.59 -18.94
CA GLY A 40 -32.26 -31.70 -18.02
C GLY A 40 -31.54 -31.53 -16.69
N SER A 41 -32.32 -31.56 -15.61
CA SER A 41 -31.90 -31.69 -14.22
C SER A 41 -30.78 -32.71 -14.03
N ARG A 42 -29.85 -32.43 -13.11
CA ARG A 42 -29.56 -33.24 -11.89
C ARG A 42 -28.12 -33.02 -11.40
N GLU A 43 -28.11 -32.63 -10.13
CA GLU A 43 -27.10 -32.66 -9.07
C GLU A 43 -25.63 -33.08 -9.30
N VAL A 44 -24.83 -32.52 -8.38
CA VAL A 44 -23.54 -32.96 -7.82
C VAL A 44 -22.27 -32.58 -8.60
N GLY A 45 -21.43 -31.76 -7.97
CA GLY A 45 -20.00 -31.68 -8.31
C GLY A 45 -19.39 -30.31 -8.03
N GLY A 46 -18.54 -30.24 -7.01
CA GLY A 46 -17.92 -29.02 -6.52
C GLY A 46 -17.01 -28.28 -7.50
N GLY A 47 -16.78 -27.02 -7.19
CA GLY A 47 -15.86 -26.15 -7.90
C GLY A 47 -15.84 -24.77 -7.26
N GLN A 48 -15.33 -24.69 -6.03
CA GLN A 48 -14.94 -23.43 -5.41
C GLN A 48 -13.82 -22.81 -6.27
N GLY A 49 -14.13 -21.73 -6.98
CA GLY A 49 -13.15 -20.86 -7.61
C GLY A 49 -12.85 -19.67 -6.69
N THR A 50 -11.99 -19.88 -5.70
CA THR A 50 -11.44 -18.79 -4.86
C THR A 50 -10.30 -18.11 -5.61
N ASN A 51 -10.57 -16.94 -6.20
CA ASN A 51 -9.52 -15.96 -6.52
C ASN A 51 -9.19 -15.15 -5.24
N SER A 52 -8.63 -15.81 -4.23
CA SER A 52 -8.03 -15.19 -3.03
C SER A 52 -6.64 -15.80 -2.80
N GLY A 53 -5.68 -15.40 -3.64
CA GLY A 53 -4.43 -16.17 -3.82
C GLY A 53 -3.12 -15.55 -3.34
N PHE A 54 -3.11 -14.37 -2.69
CA PHE A 54 -1.84 -13.81 -2.19
C PHE A 54 -1.87 -13.39 -0.71
N PHE A 55 -2.93 -12.75 -0.21
CA PHE A 55 -2.97 -12.29 1.19
C PHE A 55 -3.80 -13.16 2.15
N ASP A 56 -4.47 -14.22 1.66
CA ASP A 56 -5.51 -14.98 2.39
C ASP A 56 -4.98 -16.05 3.36
N SER A 57 -3.65 -16.32 3.38
CA SER A 57 -3.07 -17.42 4.17
C SER A 57 -2.59 -17.03 5.56
N LEU A 58 -2.70 -15.76 5.99
CA LEU A 58 -2.00 -15.32 7.20
C LEU A 58 -2.83 -15.20 8.47
N PHE A 59 -4.13 -14.87 8.48
CA PHE A 59 -4.85 -14.79 9.77
C PHE A 59 -6.34 -15.12 9.69
N PRO A 60 -6.84 -16.05 10.52
CA PRO A 60 -8.25 -16.42 10.53
C PRO A 60 -9.11 -15.32 11.17
N SER A 61 -10.30 -15.12 10.59
CA SER A 61 -11.31 -14.19 11.06
C SER A 61 -11.92 -14.65 12.40
N SER A 62 -12.12 -13.73 13.34
CA SER A 62 -13.25 -13.80 14.29
C SER A 62 -13.63 -12.44 14.89
N PRO A 63 -14.92 -12.24 15.24
CA PRO A 63 -15.51 -10.92 15.52
C PRO A 63 -15.89 -10.72 17.00
N SER A 64 -16.05 -9.44 17.41
CA SER A 64 -16.96 -8.88 18.45
C SER A 64 -16.28 -7.73 19.19
N SER A 65 -16.76 -6.48 19.19
CA SER A 65 -18.01 -5.88 19.71
C SER A 65 -17.88 -5.35 21.15
N GLU A 66 -18.39 -4.12 21.35
CA GLU A 66 -18.74 -3.42 22.61
C GLU A 66 -17.60 -2.76 23.42
N ARG A 67 -17.64 -1.51 23.92
CA ARG A 67 -18.69 -0.47 24.10
C ARG A 67 -18.05 0.92 24.31
N PRO A 68 -18.81 2.02 24.18
CA PRO A 68 -18.33 3.40 24.36
C PRO A 68 -18.44 3.86 25.82
N ILE A 69 -17.39 4.49 26.35
CA ILE A 69 -17.44 5.25 27.62
C ILE A 69 -17.24 6.73 27.33
N GLU A 70 -18.32 7.46 27.53
CA GLU A 70 -18.46 8.91 27.48
C GLU A 70 -17.81 9.52 28.73
N SER A 71 -16.86 10.44 28.56
CA SER A 71 -16.39 11.33 29.63
C SER A 71 -15.99 12.66 29.04
N GLY A 72 -16.78 13.67 29.39
CA GLY A 72 -16.63 15.04 28.96
C GLY A 72 -15.31 15.64 29.41
N VAL A 73 -14.43 15.87 28.43
CA VAL A 73 -13.33 16.82 28.52
C VAL A 73 -13.53 17.79 27.36
N ARG A 74 -13.70 19.07 27.69
CA ARG A 74 -13.82 20.15 26.70
C ARG A 74 -12.56 20.15 25.82
N PRO A 75 -12.67 19.94 24.49
CA PRO A 75 -11.52 19.84 23.61
C PRO A 75 -11.02 21.26 23.26
N VAL A 76 -9.75 21.51 23.53
CA VAL A 76 -8.98 22.59 22.92
C VAL A 76 -9.06 22.43 21.40
N ASN A 77 -9.58 23.43 20.68
CA ASN A 77 -9.83 23.35 19.23
C ASN A 77 -8.56 23.08 18.39
N GLY A 78 -7.35 23.38 18.89
CA GLY A 78 -6.10 23.19 18.14
C GLY A 78 -5.74 21.74 17.82
N THR A 79 -6.19 20.76 18.59
CA THR A 79 -5.86 19.34 18.35
C THR A 79 -6.70 18.74 17.23
N ARG A 80 -7.94 19.23 17.04
CA ARG A 80 -8.86 18.70 16.02
C ARG A 80 -8.51 19.18 14.62
N GLU A 81 -8.13 20.45 14.48
CA GLU A 81 -7.66 20.99 13.20
C GLU A 81 -6.35 20.33 12.78
N SER A 82 -5.44 20.08 13.72
CA SER A 82 -4.21 19.34 13.46
C SER A 82 -4.49 17.90 13.00
N ALA A 83 -5.37 17.16 13.70
CA ALA A 83 -5.73 15.80 13.30
C ALA A 83 -6.43 15.74 11.92
N ALA A 84 -7.29 16.70 11.61
CA ALA A 84 -7.93 16.81 10.30
C ALA A 84 -6.91 17.07 9.19
N ASN A 85 -5.92 17.95 9.43
CA ASN A 85 -4.85 18.22 8.48
C ASN A 85 -3.97 16.99 8.25
N LEU A 86 -3.57 16.28 9.31
CA LEU A 86 -2.80 15.03 9.21
C LEU A 86 -3.56 13.97 8.40
N ARG A 87 -4.88 13.88 8.62
CA ARG A 87 -5.74 12.94 7.89
C ARG A 87 -5.83 13.30 6.40
N ALA A 88 -6.05 14.57 6.07
CA ALA A 88 -6.13 15.03 4.68
C ALA A 88 -4.80 14.84 3.94
N GLU A 89 -3.67 15.13 4.59
CA GLU A 89 -2.34 14.90 4.02
C GLU A 89 -2.09 13.40 3.77
N ARG A 90 -2.45 12.54 4.73
CA ARG A 90 -2.36 11.09 4.58
C ARG A 90 -3.24 10.57 3.44
N GLU A 91 -4.49 11.02 3.35
CA GLU A 91 -5.42 10.61 2.27
C GLU A 91 -4.87 11.00 0.89
N LYS A 92 -4.28 12.19 0.77
CA LYS A 92 -3.58 12.62 -0.45
C LYS A 92 -2.44 11.67 -0.80
N LEU A 93 -1.53 11.39 0.14
CA LEU A 93 -0.37 10.53 -0.10
C LEU A 93 -0.78 9.08 -0.44
N LEU A 94 -1.80 8.55 0.22
CA LEU A 94 -2.35 7.23 -0.09
C LEU A 94 -2.91 7.15 -1.52
N GLY A 95 -3.56 8.22 -1.99
CA GLY A 95 -4.02 8.31 -3.37
C GLY A 95 -2.89 8.23 -4.39
N GLU A 96 -1.78 8.93 -4.13
CA GLU A 96 -0.58 8.89 -4.99
C GLU A 96 0.08 7.50 -4.97
N VAL A 97 0.30 6.93 -3.78
CA VAL A 97 0.86 5.58 -3.62
C VAL A 97 0.02 4.54 -4.34
N ALA A 98 -1.30 4.54 -4.13
CA ALA A 98 -2.20 3.62 -4.82
C ALA A 98 -2.18 3.84 -6.34
N GLY A 99 -2.01 5.09 -6.79
CA GLY A 99 -1.87 5.45 -8.18
C GLY A 99 -0.68 4.81 -8.89
N VAL A 100 0.43 4.62 -8.17
CA VAL A 100 1.63 3.92 -8.67
C VAL A 100 1.42 2.41 -8.71
N LEU A 101 0.74 1.86 -7.70
CA LEU A 101 0.59 0.42 -7.52
C LEU A 101 -0.46 -0.20 -8.44
N ALA A 102 -1.47 0.58 -8.85
CA ALA A 102 -2.53 0.08 -9.73
C ALA A 102 -3.08 1.19 -10.64
N ASP A 103 -3.37 0.85 -11.89
CA ASP A 103 -4.03 1.78 -12.82
C ASP A 103 -5.55 1.81 -12.68
N GLN A 104 -6.15 0.71 -12.20
CA GLN A 104 -7.60 0.57 -12.11
C GLN A 104 -8.16 1.21 -10.83
N PRO A 105 -9.21 2.06 -10.92
CA PRO A 105 -9.78 2.74 -9.75
C PRO A 105 -10.24 1.79 -8.63
N ALA A 106 -10.84 0.65 -8.98
CA ALA A 106 -11.30 -0.34 -8.00
C ALA A 106 -10.11 -0.94 -7.23
N ALA A 107 -9.03 -1.30 -7.93
CA ALA A 107 -7.82 -1.83 -7.31
C ALA A 107 -7.12 -0.77 -6.42
N ARG A 108 -7.08 0.50 -6.84
CA ARG A 108 -6.57 1.60 -6.01
C ARG A 108 -7.32 1.72 -4.70
N GLN A 109 -8.65 1.67 -4.74
CA GLN A 109 -9.46 1.75 -3.53
C GLN A 109 -9.21 0.56 -2.60
N THR A 110 -9.11 -0.67 -3.14
CA THR A 110 -8.76 -1.85 -2.34
C THR A 110 -7.41 -1.68 -1.64
N ILE A 111 -6.39 -1.20 -2.36
CA ILE A 111 -5.06 -0.93 -1.78
C ILE A 111 -5.16 0.10 -0.65
N ILE A 112 -5.86 1.21 -0.86
CA ILE A 112 -6.07 2.23 0.17
C ILE A 112 -6.73 1.61 1.41
N ASP A 113 -7.83 0.89 1.24
CA ASP A 113 -8.57 0.28 2.34
C ASP A 113 -7.71 -0.71 3.14
N GLU A 114 -6.86 -1.49 2.47
CA GLU A 114 -5.94 -2.44 3.09
C GLU A 114 -4.85 -1.74 3.90
N ILE A 115 -4.29 -0.64 3.37
CA ILE A 115 -3.31 0.17 4.08
C ILE A 115 -3.95 0.82 5.30
N GLU A 116 -5.15 1.39 5.16
CA GLU A 116 -5.87 2.00 6.27
C GLU A 116 -6.19 0.99 7.38
N LYS A 117 -6.61 -0.22 7.02
CA LYS A 117 -6.81 -1.33 7.97
C LYS A 117 -5.51 -1.68 8.68
N SER A 118 -4.39 -1.72 7.95
CA SER A 118 -3.08 -2.02 8.52
C SER A 118 -2.60 -0.95 9.49
N LEU A 119 -2.95 0.31 9.26
CA LEU A 119 -2.64 1.46 10.10
C LEU A 119 -3.65 1.71 11.23
N ALA A 120 -4.75 0.95 11.28
CA ALA A 120 -5.79 1.12 12.28
C ALA A 120 -5.24 0.91 13.70
N GLY A 121 -5.62 1.80 14.63
CA GLY A 121 -5.16 1.77 16.02
C GLY A 121 -3.79 2.42 16.28
N LEU A 122 -3.09 2.89 15.24
CA LEU A 122 -1.90 3.74 15.40
C LEU A 122 -2.28 5.21 15.65
N PRO A 123 -1.41 6.00 16.31
CA PRO A 123 -1.57 7.46 16.38
C PRO A 123 -1.48 8.09 14.98
N ASP A 124 -2.28 9.13 14.70
CA ASP A 124 -2.37 9.72 13.36
C ASP A 124 -1.02 10.25 12.83
N GLN A 125 -0.17 10.76 13.73
CA GLN A 125 1.19 11.17 13.39
C GLN A 125 2.05 10.00 12.87
N ILE A 126 1.91 8.82 13.47
CA ILE A 126 2.62 7.60 13.04
C ILE A 126 2.07 7.13 11.70
N LYS A 127 0.74 7.15 11.53
CA LYS A 127 0.11 6.79 10.25
C LYS A 127 0.64 7.64 9.11
N LEU A 128 0.68 8.96 9.30
CA LEU A 128 1.21 9.88 8.30
C LEU A 128 2.70 9.61 8.04
N SER A 129 3.49 9.40 9.09
CA SER A 129 4.93 9.12 8.94
C SER A 129 5.19 7.87 8.11
N VAL A 130 4.47 6.77 8.38
CA VAL A 130 4.58 5.51 7.62
C VAL A 130 4.16 5.67 6.16
N VAL A 131 3.07 6.39 5.89
CA VAL A 131 2.62 6.62 4.51
C VAL A 131 3.61 7.53 3.78
N LYS A 132 4.17 8.54 4.45
CA LYS A 132 5.15 9.46 3.88
C LYS A 132 6.45 8.76 3.53
N ASP A 133 6.95 7.91 4.43
CA ASP A 133 8.10 7.02 4.24
C ASP A 133 7.97 6.16 2.97
N TRP A 134 6.83 5.48 2.86
CA TRP A 134 6.57 4.64 1.70
C TRP A 134 6.38 5.45 0.41
N TYR A 135 5.72 6.61 0.51
CA TYR A 135 5.59 7.54 -0.60
C TYR A 135 6.96 8.02 -1.08
N THR A 136 7.89 8.37 -0.19
CA THR A 136 9.24 8.78 -0.58
C THR A 136 9.98 7.65 -1.26
N ASP A 137 9.92 6.44 -0.73
CA ASP A 137 10.58 5.28 -1.35
C ASP A 137 10.03 4.93 -2.75
N LEU A 138 8.73 5.17 -2.98
CA LEU A 138 8.07 4.88 -4.27
C LEU A 138 8.23 6.00 -5.30
N LEU A 139 8.12 7.25 -4.89
CA LEU A 139 7.83 8.36 -5.79
C LEU A 139 8.85 9.50 -5.71
N VAL A 140 9.57 9.62 -4.60
CA VAL A 140 10.40 10.80 -4.33
C VAL A 140 11.79 10.38 -3.89
N PHE A 141 12.74 10.47 -4.82
CA PHE A 141 14.17 10.37 -4.56
C PHE A 141 14.72 11.64 -3.88
N ASP A 142 14.01 12.21 -2.90
CA ASP A 142 14.51 13.27 -2.02
C ASP A 142 14.74 12.71 -0.60
N PRO A 143 15.98 12.35 -0.25
CA PRO A 143 16.32 11.82 1.06
C PRO A 143 16.04 12.81 2.20
N ASN A 144 15.85 14.10 1.93
CA ASN A 144 15.54 15.08 2.96
C ASN A 144 14.06 15.12 3.32
N ALA A 145 13.20 14.56 2.48
CA ALA A 145 11.76 14.42 2.75
C ALA A 145 11.42 13.09 3.45
N ASP A 146 12.33 12.13 3.41
CA ASP A 146 12.19 10.78 3.93
C ASP A 146 12.29 10.74 5.47
N PRO A 147 11.22 10.33 6.18
CA PRO A 147 11.20 10.19 7.63
C PRO A 147 12.06 9.01 8.16
N ASP A 148 12.35 7.97 7.36
CA ASP A 148 13.29 6.89 7.73
C ASP A 148 14.13 6.37 6.55
N ARG A 149 15.31 7.01 6.40
CA ARG A 149 16.37 6.65 5.44
C ARG A 149 16.96 5.25 5.60
N SER A 150 16.59 4.52 6.64
CA SER A 150 17.02 3.12 6.81
C SER A 150 16.06 2.13 6.16
N THR A 151 14.98 2.61 5.55
CA THR A 151 14.01 1.80 4.82
C THR A 151 14.10 2.05 3.31
N ASP A 152 13.58 1.10 2.55
CA ASP A 152 13.51 1.15 1.09
C ASP A 152 12.29 0.36 0.60
N LEU A 153 12.12 0.26 -0.73
CA LEU A 153 11.01 -0.49 -1.34
C LEU A 153 10.96 -1.98 -0.99
N SER A 154 12.07 -2.58 -0.56
CA SER A 154 12.13 -3.98 -0.13
C SER A 154 11.71 -4.17 1.33
N THR A 155 11.65 -3.07 2.10
CA THR A 155 11.31 -3.10 3.52
C THR A 155 9.82 -3.42 3.72
N PRO A 156 9.47 -4.46 4.49
CA PRO A 156 8.07 -4.81 4.76
C PRO A 156 7.30 -3.68 5.47
N PHE A 157 6.01 -3.56 5.16
CA PHE A 157 5.16 -2.49 5.68
C PHE A 157 5.08 -2.47 7.22
N ASP A 158 4.94 -3.63 7.87
CA ASP A 158 4.95 -3.70 9.35
C ASP A 158 6.32 -3.34 9.96
N THR A 159 7.42 -3.59 9.24
CA THR A 159 8.76 -3.15 9.66
C THR A 159 8.86 -1.63 9.65
N ARG A 160 8.30 -0.95 8.63
CA ARG A 160 8.19 0.51 8.61
C ARG A 160 7.37 1.03 9.79
N ILE A 161 6.24 0.40 10.12
CA ILE A 161 5.44 0.79 11.30
C ILE A 161 6.28 0.71 12.58
N LEU A 162 7.00 -0.40 12.79
CA LEU A 162 7.89 -0.55 13.95
C LEU A 162 8.96 0.53 14.03
N ARG A 163 9.60 0.84 12.90
CA ARG A 163 10.64 1.87 12.82
C ARG A 163 10.09 3.25 13.13
N GLN A 164 8.96 3.62 12.54
CA GLN A 164 8.32 4.91 12.79
C GLN A 164 7.86 5.04 14.24
N LEU A 165 7.40 3.96 14.88
CA LEU A 165 7.13 3.95 16.33
C LEU A 165 8.39 4.24 17.15
N GLN A 166 9.54 3.64 16.79
CA GLN A 166 10.82 3.88 17.47
C GLN A 166 11.32 5.31 17.29
N ILE A 167 11.29 5.85 16.07
CA ILE A 167 11.70 7.22 15.76
C ILE A 167 10.87 8.24 16.55
N ASN A 168 9.57 8.00 16.66
CA ASN A 168 8.64 8.88 17.37
C ASN A 168 8.53 8.57 18.89
N ASN A 169 9.37 7.68 19.43
CA ASN A 169 9.39 7.29 20.84
C ASN A 169 8.02 6.78 21.36
N VAL A 170 7.23 6.13 20.51
CA VAL A 170 5.96 5.52 20.90
C VAL A 170 6.22 4.07 21.30
N PRO A 171 6.03 3.70 22.59
CA PRO A 171 6.32 2.35 23.02
C PRO A 171 5.30 1.37 22.44
N LEU A 172 5.76 0.20 22.00
CA LEU A 172 4.88 -0.84 21.47
C LEU A 172 3.78 -1.22 22.47
N SER A 173 4.10 -1.21 23.77
CA SER A 173 3.16 -1.47 24.85
C SER A 173 2.01 -0.47 24.98
N SER A 174 2.11 0.72 24.36
CA SER A 174 1.01 1.69 24.31
C SER A 174 -0.04 1.40 23.22
N LEU A 175 0.25 0.47 22.31
CA LEU A 175 -0.68 0.07 21.26
C LEU A 175 -1.65 -1.01 21.76
N SER A 176 -2.68 -1.31 20.98
CA SER A 176 -3.60 -2.41 21.29
C SER A 176 -2.86 -3.76 21.26
N SER A 177 -3.30 -4.72 22.09
CA SER A 177 -2.67 -6.05 22.15
C SER A 177 -2.61 -6.75 20.79
N ALA A 178 -3.62 -6.53 19.94
CA ALA A 178 -3.63 -7.04 18.57
C ALA A 178 -2.48 -6.47 17.72
N LEU A 179 -2.26 -5.15 17.76
CA LEU A 179 -1.13 -4.51 17.08
C LEU A 179 0.22 -4.94 17.66
N GLN A 180 0.30 -5.08 18.99
CA GLN A 180 1.51 -5.58 19.64
C GLN A 180 1.87 -6.97 19.12
N ASN A 181 0.91 -7.90 19.10
CA ASN A 181 1.14 -9.25 18.60
C ASN A 181 1.54 -9.26 17.13
N ARG A 182 0.84 -8.48 16.28
CA ARG A 182 1.16 -8.37 14.85
C ARG A 182 2.59 -7.90 14.63
N LEU A 183 2.97 -6.80 15.28
CA LEU A 183 4.28 -6.19 15.12
C LEU A 183 5.40 -6.98 15.84
N GLN A 184 5.11 -7.74 16.89
CA GLN A 184 6.07 -8.65 17.51
C GLN A 184 6.46 -9.80 16.57
N ASN A 185 5.51 -10.33 15.81
CA ASN A 185 5.77 -11.38 14.83
C ASN A 185 6.68 -10.90 13.69
N THR A 186 6.68 -9.60 13.37
CA THR A 186 7.57 -8.99 12.37
C THR A 186 9.04 -8.92 12.80
N ARG A 187 9.33 -9.06 14.10
CA ARG A 187 10.72 -9.01 14.63
C ARG A 187 11.44 -10.37 14.58
N GLN A 188 10.74 -11.46 14.31
CA GLN A 188 11.29 -12.81 14.25
C GLN A 188 11.81 -13.13 12.85
#